data_AF-A0A9E3CVH2-F1
#
_entry.id   AF-A0A9E3CVH2-F1
#
_cell.length_a   1.000
_cell.length_b   1.000
_cell.length_c   1.000
_cell.angle_alpha   90.00
_cell.angle_beta   90.00
_cell.angle_gamma   90.00
#
_symmetry.space_group_name_H-M   'P 1'
#
loop_
_entity.id
_entity.type
_entity.pdbx_description
1 polymer ?
#
loop_
_entity_poly.entity_id
_entity_poly.type
_entity_poly.pdbx_seq_one_letter_code
_entity_poly.pdbx_strand_id
1 'polypeptide(L)'
;MARKAAPYLFLGQTTSLCETCLGLVPAKIVEEEGKVYYLKRCAEHGVMKTLVSDDAVYWRRTLEYLKPGDRPLAPATRTERGCPWDCGLCPDHEQHSCLAIVEINEACNLACPVCFADSSP
;
A
#
# COMPACT_ATOMS: atom_id res chain seq x y z
N MET A 1 37.63 14.06 -15.79
CA MET A 1 36.38 13.50 -16.32
C MET A 1 35.32 13.66 -15.23
N ALA A 2 34.24 14.41 -15.48
CA ALA A 2 33.20 14.61 -14.45
C ALA A 2 32.42 13.32 -14.23
N ARG A 3 32.24 12.91 -12.97
CA ARG A 3 31.44 11.72 -12.63
C ARG A 3 29.98 12.00 -12.96
N LYS A 4 29.33 11.09 -13.70
CA LYS A 4 27.87 11.15 -13.92
C LYS A 4 27.17 10.84 -12.60
N ALA A 5 26.43 11.81 -12.07
CA ALA A 5 25.57 11.64 -10.90
C ALA A 5 24.11 11.41 -11.36
N ALA A 6 23.33 10.68 -10.55
CA ALA A 6 21.89 10.62 -10.75
C ALA A 6 21.25 11.98 -10.38
N PRO A 7 20.15 12.37 -11.03
CA PRO A 7 19.46 13.64 -10.73
C PRO A 7 18.61 13.59 -9.44
N TYR A 8 18.63 12.47 -8.71
CA TYR A 8 17.79 12.22 -7.54
C TYR A 8 18.59 11.60 -6.38
N LEU A 9 18.06 11.72 -5.16
CA LEU A 9 18.52 11.00 -3.98
C LEU A 9 17.76 9.68 -3.82
N PHE A 10 18.47 8.58 -3.60
CA PHE A 10 17.86 7.27 -3.32
C PHE A 10 17.52 7.14 -1.84
N LEU A 11 16.23 6.95 -1.52
CA LEU A 11 15.74 6.84 -0.15
C LEU A 11 15.51 5.37 0.27
N GLY A 12 15.21 4.50 -0.69
CA GLY A 12 14.93 3.10 -0.41
C GLY A 12 14.34 2.35 -1.59
N GLN A 13 13.94 1.11 -1.36
CA GLN A 13 13.32 0.25 -2.36
C GLN A 13 12.08 -0.44 -1.79
N THR A 14 11.13 -0.72 -2.66
CA THR A 14 9.90 -1.43 -2.33
C THR A 14 9.36 -2.15 -3.57
N THR A 15 8.24 -2.85 -3.41
CA THR A 15 7.45 -3.41 -4.50
C THR A 15 6.24 -2.50 -4.73
N SER A 16 5.89 -2.27 -5.99
CA SER A 16 4.72 -1.47 -6.39
C SER A 16 3.95 -2.21 -7.49
N LEU A 17 2.85 -1.63 -7.95
CA LEU A 17 2.12 -2.11 -9.12
C LEU A 17 2.50 -1.34 -10.40
N CYS A 18 2.49 -2.06 -11.53
CA CYS A 18 2.49 -1.46 -12.87
C CYS A 18 1.20 -0.67 -13.08
N GLU A 19 1.29 0.50 -13.72
CA GLU A 19 0.12 1.37 -13.99
C GLU A 19 -0.81 0.84 -15.08
N THR A 20 -0.38 -0.19 -15.83
CA THR A 20 -1.16 -0.77 -16.93
C THR A 20 -1.69 -2.15 -16.58
N CYS A 21 -0.81 -3.12 -16.31
CA CYS A 21 -1.24 -4.49 -16.02
C CYS A 21 -1.47 -4.79 -14.54
N LEU A 22 -1.21 -3.85 -13.63
CA LEU A 22 -1.30 -4.02 -12.17
C LEU A 22 -0.43 -5.17 -11.62
N GLY A 23 0.50 -5.71 -12.41
CA GLY A 23 1.48 -6.68 -11.93
C GLY A 23 2.48 -6.07 -10.96
N LEU A 24 3.04 -6.90 -10.07
CA LEU A 24 4.06 -6.49 -9.11
C LEU A 24 5.37 -6.14 -9.83
N VAL A 25 5.95 -5.00 -9.48
CA VAL A 25 7.19 -4.48 -10.06
C VAL A 25 8.11 -3.93 -8.96
N PRO A 26 9.44 -4.08 -9.10
CA PRO A 26 10.38 -3.42 -8.21
C PRO A 26 10.30 -1.89 -8.39
N ALA A 27 10.40 -1.16 -7.28
CA ALA A 27 10.32 0.29 -7.24
C ALA A 27 11.46 0.86 -6.38
N LYS A 28 12.11 1.91 -6.88
CA LYS A 28 12.97 2.77 -6.05
C LYS A 28 12.17 3.92 -5.52
N ILE A 29 12.33 4.21 -4.23
CA ILE A 29 11.85 5.44 -3.60
C ILE A 29 12.95 6.48 -3.75
N VAL A 30 12.65 7.57 -4.45
CA VAL A 30 13.62 8.63 -4.73
C VAL A 30 13.06 9.99 -4.39
N GLU A 31 13.94 10.90 -3.98
CA GLU A 31 13.63 12.32 -3.85
C GLU A 31 14.25 13.09 -5.01
N GLU A 32 13.44 13.92 -5.66
CA GLU A 32 13.84 14.80 -6.75
C GLU A 32 13.03 16.10 -6.65
N GLU A 33 13.71 17.24 -6.66
CA GLU A 33 13.08 18.58 -6.59
C GLU A 33 12.10 18.75 -5.41
N GLY A 34 12.45 18.23 -4.24
CA GLY A 34 11.64 18.33 -3.02
C GLY A 34 10.40 17.43 -3.00
N LYS A 35 10.23 16.53 -3.98
CA LYS A 35 9.14 15.57 -4.09
C LYS A 35 9.65 14.14 -4.02
N VAL A 36 8.80 13.21 -3.62
CA VAL A 36 9.12 11.78 -3.54
C VAL A 36 8.40 11.01 -4.65
N TYR A 37 9.17 10.20 -5.37
CA TYR A 37 8.68 9.41 -6.50
C TYR A 37 9.01 7.92 -6.33
N TYR A 38 8.16 7.07 -6.90
CA TYR A 38 8.50 5.69 -7.21
C TYR A 38 8.97 5.58 -8.65
N LEU A 39 10.22 5.15 -8.83
CA LEU A 39 10.75 4.75 -10.14
C LEU A 39 10.59 3.25 -10.30
N LYS A 40 9.72 2.85 -11.22
CA LYS A 40 9.29 1.48 -11.43
C LYS A 40 9.72 0.97 -12.80
N ARG A 41 9.86 -0.34 -12.95
CA ARG A 41 10.09 -0.99 -14.24
C ARG A 41 9.25 -2.26 -14.38
N CYS A 42 8.28 -2.24 -15.28
CA CYS A 42 7.56 -3.41 -15.74
C CYS A 42 8.32 -4.05 -16.92
N ALA A 43 8.38 -5.38 -16.97
CA ALA A 43 9.00 -6.09 -18.08
C ALA A 43 8.27 -5.86 -19.42
N GLU A 44 6.94 -5.69 -19.36
CA GLU A 44 6.08 -5.51 -20.54
C GLU A 44 5.82 -4.03 -20.87
N HIS A 45 5.54 -3.22 -19.85
CA HIS A 45 5.09 -1.82 -20.01
C HIS A 45 6.19 -0.77 -19.79
N GLY A 46 7.42 -1.20 -19.49
CA GLY A 46 8.58 -0.32 -19.41
C GLY A 46 8.72 0.47 -18.11
N VAL A 47 9.39 1.62 -18.20
CA VAL A 47 9.71 2.49 -17.05
C VAL A 47 8.56 3.42 -16.71
N MET A 48 8.28 3.57 -15.43
CA MET A 48 7.22 4.45 -14.92
C MET A 48 7.76 5.28 -13.76
N LYS A 49 7.21 6.49 -13.58
CA LYS A 49 7.53 7.40 -12.49
C LYS A 49 6.25 7.91 -11.86
N THR A 50 5.98 7.50 -10.63
CA THR A 50 4.75 7.85 -9.89
C THR A 50 5.09 8.81 -8.77
N LEU A 51 4.36 9.93 -8.65
CA LEU A 51 4.46 10.83 -7.50
C LEU A 51 3.85 10.13 -6.28
N VAL A 52 4.58 10.09 -5.17
CA VAL A 52 4.13 9.48 -3.89
C VAL A 52 3.91 10.54 -2.83
N SER A 53 4.72 11.60 -2.83
CA SER A 53 4.51 12.76 -1.98
C SER A 53 5.06 14.00 -2.66
N ASP A 54 4.35 15.11 -2.53
CA ASP A 54 4.75 16.43 -3.01
C ASP A 54 5.62 17.21 -2.00
N ASP A 55 5.84 16.66 -0.81
CA ASP A 55 6.68 17.22 0.25
C ASP A 55 7.65 16.16 0.81
N ALA A 56 8.90 16.21 0.36
CA ALA A 56 9.95 15.31 0.81
C ALA A 56 10.35 15.49 2.28
N VAL A 57 10.18 16.70 2.85
CA VAL A 57 10.45 16.94 4.28
C VAL A 57 9.40 16.22 5.12
N TYR A 58 8.12 16.39 4.78
CA TYR A 58 7.04 15.67 5.44
C TYR A 58 7.20 14.16 5.29
N TRP A 59 7.47 13.66 4.07
CA TRP A 59 7.66 12.22 3.83
C TRP A 59 8.74 11.63 4.74
N ARG A 60 9.91 12.27 4.85
CA ARG A 60 10.97 11.81 5.77
C ARG A 60 10.54 11.84 7.22
N ARG A 61 9.83 12.88 7.65
CA ARG A 61 9.30 12.99 9.01
C ARG A 61 8.33 11.85 9.33
N THR A 62 7.59 11.32 8.34
CA THR A 62 6.70 10.16 8.59
C THR A 62 7.46 8.91 9.03
N LEU A 63 8.72 8.75 8.62
CA LEU A 63 9.58 7.64 9.03
C LEU A 63 9.99 7.71 10.52
N GLU A 64 9.85 8.87 11.16
CA GLU A 64 10.12 9.03 12.60
C GLU A 64 8.96 8.50 13.46
N TYR A 65 7.78 8.30 12.87
CA TYR A 65 6.56 7.87 13.56
C TYR A 65 6.15 6.42 13.21
N LEU A 66 7.11 5.58 12.80
CA LEU A 66 6.87 4.18 12.54
C LEU A 66 6.51 3.46 13.86
N LYS A 67 5.36 2.79 13.86
CA LYS A 67 4.92 1.90 14.94
C LYS A 67 4.91 0.45 14.48
N PRO A 68 5.02 -0.54 15.39
CA PRO A 68 4.76 -1.92 15.05
C PRO A 68 3.39 -2.11 14.39
N GLY A 69 3.32 -3.02 13.42
CA GLY A 69 2.08 -3.41 12.77
C GLY A 69 1.05 -3.89 13.80
N ASP A 70 -0.19 -3.44 13.65
CA ASP A 70 -1.26 -3.71 14.60
C ASP A 70 -2.21 -4.73 13.98
N ARG A 71 -1.90 -6.01 14.15
CA ARG A 71 -2.55 -7.07 13.36
C ARG A 71 -4.03 -7.22 13.72
N PRO A 72 -4.88 -7.68 12.80
CA PRO A 72 -6.27 -8.02 13.11
C PRO A 72 -6.35 -9.03 14.27
N LEU A 73 -7.39 -8.92 15.11
CA LEU A 73 -7.65 -9.86 16.21
C LEU A 73 -7.74 -11.31 15.70
N ALA A 74 -8.36 -11.50 14.54
CA ALA A 74 -8.38 -12.75 13.81
C ALA A 74 -8.31 -12.47 12.30
N PRO A 75 -7.53 -13.23 11.52
CA PRO A 75 -7.55 -13.12 10.07
C PRO A 75 -8.87 -13.68 9.52
N ALA A 76 -9.43 -13.01 8.51
CA ALA A 76 -10.65 -13.45 7.82
C ALA A 76 -10.35 -14.41 6.65
N THR A 77 -9.10 -14.43 6.17
CA THR A 77 -8.66 -15.21 5.01
C THR A 77 -7.31 -15.89 5.28
N ARG A 78 -6.83 -16.69 4.32
CA ARG A 78 -5.46 -17.23 4.30
C ARG A 78 -4.59 -16.43 3.33
N THR A 79 -3.27 -16.47 3.51
CA THR A 79 -2.32 -16.04 2.47
C THR A 79 -2.09 -17.19 1.50
N GLU A 80 -2.34 -16.97 0.21
CA GLU A 80 -2.10 -17.95 -0.87
C GLU A 80 -1.17 -17.37 -1.96
N ARG A 81 -1.46 -16.15 -2.44
CA ARG A 81 -0.73 -15.43 -3.48
C ARG A 81 0.03 -14.20 -2.97
N GLY A 82 -0.20 -13.80 -1.71
CA GLY A 82 0.45 -12.66 -1.05
C GLY A 82 -0.17 -11.30 -1.42
N CYS A 83 0.41 -10.23 -0.89
CA CYS A 83 -0.03 -8.86 -1.18
C CYS A 83 0.25 -8.49 -2.66
N PRO A 84 -0.69 -7.83 -3.37
CA PRO A 84 -2.00 -7.36 -2.92
C PRO A 84 -3.15 -8.35 -3.18
N TRP A 85 -2.88 -9.53 -3.72
CA TRP A 85 -3.88 -10.45 -4.25
C TRP A 85 -4.78 -11.10 -3.21
N ASP A 86 -4.29 -11.18 -1.97
CA ASP A 86 -5.04 -11.66 -0.82
C ASP A 86 -5.28 -10.54 0.21
N CYS A 87 -5.05 -9.28 -0.18
CA CYS A 87 -5.12 -8.14 0.73
C CYS A 87 -6.56 -7.93 1.24
N GLY A 88 -6.67 -7.68 2.54
CA GLY A 88 -7.89 -7.68 3.34
C GLY A 88 -7.48 -7.90 4.80
N LEU A 89 -8.28 -8.61 5.60
CA LEU A 89 -7.85 -9.07 6.93
C LEU A 89 -7.05 -10.39 6.83
N CYS A 90 -6.03 -10.46 5.99
CA CYS A 90 -5.18 -11.64 5.82
C CYS A 90 -4.11 -11.75 6.92
N PRO A 91 -3.43 -12.91 7.08
CA PRO A 91 -2.40 -13.08 8.11
C PRO A 91 -1.21 -12.11 7.99
N ASP A 92 -0.92 -11.64 6.78
CA ASP A 92 0.16 -10.67 6.50
C ASP A 92 -0.31 -9.21 6.61
N HIS A 93 -1.57 -8.97 6.98
CA HIS A 93 -2.10 -7.62 7.17
C HIS A 93 -1.57 -7.02 8.48
N GLU A 94 -0.79 -5.94 8.37
CA GLU A 94 -0.13 -5.28 9.51
C GLU A 94 -0.92 -4.08 10.06
N GLN A 95 -2.23 -4.02 9.82
CA GLN A 95 -3.12 -2.98 10.35
C GLN A 95 -4.43 -3.56 10.86
N HIS A 96 -5.02 -2.94 11.88
CA HIS A 96 -6.33 -3.33 12.42
C HIS A 96 -7.41 -2.53 11.70
N SER A 97 -8.67 -2.96 11.83
CA SER A 97 -9.79 -2.18 11.30
C SER A 97 -9.99 -0.89 12.11
N CYS A 98 -9.39 0.22 11.67
CA CYS A 98 -9.51 1.52 12.34
C CYS A 98 -10.90 2.16 12.17
N LEU A 99 -11.53 1.95 11.02
CA LEU A 99 -12.86 2.48 10.68
C LEU A 99 -13.57 1.49 9.77
N ALA A 100 -14.81 1.14 10.12
CA ALA A 100 -15.69 0.34 9.28
C ALA A 100 -16.69 1.26 8.56
N ILE A 101 -16.78 1.13 7.24
CA ILE A 101 -17.81 1.77 6.43
C ILE A 101 -18.78 0.67 6.02
N VAL A 102 -20.02 0.76 6.49
CA VAL A 102 -21.08 -0.21 6.20
C VAL A 102 -22.14 0.49 5.37
N GLU A 103 -22.34 0.02 4.13
CA GLU A 103 -23.43 0.46 3.29
C GLU A 103 -24.67 -0.39 3.61
N ILE A 104 -25.75 0.27 4.05
CA ILE A 104 -27.04 -0.38 4.29
C ILE A 104 -27.92 -0.16 3.05
N ASN A 105 -28.09 -1.20 2.25
CA ASN A 105 -29.04 -1.24 1.15
C ASN A 105 -29.88 -2.52 1.22
N GLU A 106 -30.92 -2.63 0.39
CA GLU A 106 -31.87 -3.76 0.40
C GLU A 106 -31.25 -5.12 0.01
N ALA A 107 -29.99 -5.15 -0.49
CA ALA A 107 -29.26 -6.38 -0.76
C ALA A 107 -28.49 -6.91 0.46
N CYS A 108 -28.39 -6.13 1.54
CA CYS A 108 -27.77 -6.56 2.79
C CYS A 108 -28.67 -7.57 3.52
N ASN A 109 -28.23 -8.82 3.60
CA ASN A 109 -28.96 -9.90 4.29
C ASN A 109 -28.51 -10.10 5.75
N LEU A 110 -27.69 -9.19 6.29
CA LEU A 110 -27.19 -9.20 7.67
C LEU A 110 -26.39 -10.44 8.08
N ALA A 111 -25.91 -11.25 7.14
CA ALA A 111 -25.17 -12.49 7.42
C ALA A 111 -23.64 -12.32 7.52
N CYS A 112 -23.14 -11.09 7.59
CA CYS A 112 -21.70 -10.85 7.66
C CYS A 112 -21.13 -11.30 9.03
N PRO A 113 -19.95 -11.95 9.06
CA PRO A 113 -19.35 -12.49 10.29
C PRO A 113 -18.93 -11.44 11.33
N VAL A 114 -19.11 -10.14 11.04
CA VAL A 114 -18.79 -9.01 11.92
C VAL A 114 -19.92 -7.97 11.98
N CYS A 115 -21.19 -8.42 11.95
CA CYS A 115 -22.34 -7.51 12.01
C CYS A 115 -22.41 -6.79 13.37
N PHE A 116 -22.19 -5.48 13.37
CA PHE A 116 -22.20 -4.62 14.57
C PHE A 116 -23.63 -4.20 15.02
N ALA A 117 -24.64 -4.45 14.19
CA ALA A 117 -25.95 -3.82 14.34
C ALA A 117 -26.93 -4.58 15.25
N ASP A 118 -26.51 -5.66 15.92
CA ASP A 118 -27.35 -6.50 16.81
C ASP A 118 -28.75 -6.79 16.24
N SER A 119 -28.82 -6.90 14.90
CA SER A 119 -30.07 -6.84 14.15
C SER A 119 -30.68 -8.21 13.86
N SER A 120 -30.32 -9.25 14.64
CA SER A 120 -31.07 -10.50 14.58
C SER A 120 -32.34 -10.38 15.43
N PRO A 121 -33.46 -11.01 15.03
CA PRO A 121 -34.46 -11.49 15.97
C PRO A 121 -33.87 -12.56 16.91
#